data_AF-A0A0E9NH39-F1
#
_entry.id   AF-A0A0E9NH39-F1
#
_cell.length_a   1.000
_cell.length_b   1.000
_cell.length_c   1.000
_cell.angle_alpha   90.00
_cell.angle_beta   90.00
_cell.angle_gamma   90.00
#
_symmetry.space_group_name_H-M   'P 1'
#
loop_
_entity.id
_entity.type
_entity.pdbx_description
1 polymer ?
#
loop_
_entity_poly.entity_id
_entity_poly.type
_entity_poly.pdbx_seq_one_letter_code
_entity_poly.pdbx_strand_id
1 'polypeptide(L)'
;MSPITFNPTTTAAFFILFTSLTPYLLYHLASHHFNWTDNRAKSPVVHAQDLCKLAGFGAAICLVGGYVETFSPLVTAIMAHITIVLYAFLCEWEPMRTDLSRWRSWPWQMWAVFLAAVTLIVLFTLYHIAVAIERWGFVGACLYLGTFVCSIVGVGMGTVGIARWQNHGGLRGVGRVKVEIMDDGDTEEGEEEESRPIRGATMRRYSGLDNEASEEEETERKSRWPHVKIHVHHWQIFGFLALFTRFDTWPSQLAAGIVLGCYVHGIAAYGYDSIWILEEVQER
;
A
#
# COMPACT_ATOMS: atom_id res chain seq x y z
N MET A 1 -24.29 17.87 29.53
CA MET A 1 -23.25 18.23 28.54
C MET A 1 -23.96 18.94 27.41
N SER A 2 -23.58 20.19 27.10
CA SER A 2 -24.06 20.87 25.91
C SER A 2 -23.70 20.05 24.68
N PRO A 3 -24.57 19.94 23.66
CA PRO A 3 -24.20 19.32 22.40
C PRO A 3 -23.06 20.17 21.83
N ILE A 4 -21.85 19.61 21.82
CA ILE A 4 -20.72 20.22 21.11
C ILE A 4 -21.18 20.35 19.67
N THR A 5 -21.37 21.58 19.20
CA THR A 5 -21.77 21.85 17.83
C THR A 5 -20.66 21.36 16.92
N PHE A 6 -20.92 20.24 16.25
CA PHE A 6 -19.97 19.56 15.39
C PHE A 6 -19.69 20.43 14.16
N ASN A 7 -18.52 21.08 14.13
CA ASN A 7 -18.07 21.79 12.94
C ASN A 7 -17.21 20.81 12.12
N PRO A 8 -17.70 20.32 10.96
CA PRO A 8 -16.98 19.33 10.16
C PRO A 8 -15.60 19.82 9.70
N THR A 9 -15.45 21.13 9.50
CA THR A 9 -14.17 21.75 9.15
C THR A 9 -13.17 21.64 10.29
N THR A 10 -13.62 21.91 11.52
CA THR A 10 -12.80 21.78 12.72
C THR A 10 -12.41 20.32 12.93
N THR A 11 -13.36 19.38 12.84
CA THR A 11 -13.06 17.95 13.00
C THR A 11 -12.07 17.45 11.95
N ALA A 12 -12.23 17.83 10.68
CA ALA A 12 -11.29 17.45 9.63
C ALA A 12 -9.88 18.03 9.88
N ALA A 13 -9.79 19.29 10.34
CA ALA A 13 -8.51 19.89 10.69
C ALA A 13 -7.83 19.19 11.88
N PHE A 14 -8.57 18.89 12.95
CA PHE A 14 -8.07 18.12 14.08
C PHE A 14 -7.66 16.70 13.66
N PHE A 15 -8.46 16.05 12.83
CA PHE A 15 -8.15 14.75 12.28
C PHE A 15 -6.81 14.79 11.53
N ILE A 16 -6.67 15.66 10.53
CA ILE A 16 -5.43 15.76 9.74
C ILE A 16 -4.23 16.09 10.65
N LEU A 17 -4.39 17.02 11.58
CA LEU A 17 -3.30 17.37 12.48
C LEU A 17 -2.84 16.18 13.31
N PHE A 18 -3.77 15.53 14.01
CA PHE A 18 -3.45 14.54 15.03
C PHE A 18 -3.31 13.10 14.53
N THR A 19 -3.90 12.75 13.39
CA THR A 19 -3.81 11.40 12.85
C THR A 19 -2.90 11.29 11.66
N SER A 20 -2.46 12.43 11.09
CA SER A 20 -1.64 12.45 9.88
C SER A 20 -0.32 13.21 10.09
N LEU A 21 -0.37 14.50 10.44
CA LEU A 21 0.84 15.31 10.53
C LEU A 21 1.70 14.94 11.75
N THR A 22 1.11 14.85 12.94
CA THR A 22 1.89 14.56 14.15
C THR A 22 2.46 13.14 14.17
N PRO A 23 1.75 12.07 13.73
CA PRO A 23 2.37 10.75 13.61
C PRO A 23 3.50 10.74 12.57
N TYR A 24 3.33 11.41 11.42
CA TYR A 24 4.39 11.49 10.40
C TYR A 24 5.68 12.10 10.97
N LEU A 25 5.57 13.21 11.70
CA LEU A 25 6.73 13.83 12.38
C LEU A 25 7.31 12.91 13.45
N LEU A 26 6.45 12.26 14.25
CA LEU A 26 6.87 11.33 15.27
C LEU A 26 7.69 10.17 14.70
N TYR A 27 7.26 9.61 13.56
CA TYR A 27 8.01 8.56 12.86
C TYR A 27 9.42 9.02 12.50
N HIS A 28 9.59 10.20 11.91
CA HIS A 28 10.91 10.70 11.51
C HIS A 28 11.81 11.03 12.69
N LEU A 29 11.25 11.56 13.77
CA LEU A 29 12.00 11.78 15.00
C LEU A 29 12.46 10.45 15.62
N ALA A 30 11.58 9.44 15.64
CA ALA A 30 11.90 8.12 16.14
C ALA A 30 12.91 7.39 15.26
N SER A 31 12.73 7.39 13.94
CA SER A 31 13.62 6.71 13.00
C SER A 31 15.04 7.25 13.06
N HIS A 32 15.20 8.57 13.18
CA HIS A 32 16.50 9.21 13.39
C HIS A 32 17.08 8.90 14.77
N HIS A 33 16.25 8.88 15.82
CA HIS A 33 16.74 8.60 17.19
C HIS A 33 17.22 7.15 17.35
N PHE A 34 16.50 6.19 16.74
CA PHE A 34 16.77 4.77 16.86
C PHE A 34 17.62 4.19 15.72
N ASN A 35 18.02 5.01 14.74
CA ASN A 35 18.77 4.59 13.54
C ASN A 35 18.11 3.40 12.81
N TRP A 36 16.80 3.50 12.58
CA TRP A 36 16.05 2.49 11.84
C TRP A 36 16.63 2.31 10.42
N THR A 37 16.76 1.06 9.97
CA THR A 37 17.35 0.72 8.67
C THR A 37 16.54 1.26 7.49
N ASP A 38 15.22 1.42 7.65
CA ASP A 38 14.35 1.97 6.61
C ASP A 38 14.32 3.51 6.62
N ASN A 39 15.37 4.17 7.13
CA ASN A 39 15.55 5.63 7.13
C ASN A 39 15.88 6.20 5.74
N ARG A 40 15.12 5.78 4.71
CA ARG A 40 15.27 6.28 3.35
C ARG A 40 15.33 7.80 3.37
N ALA A 41 16.50 8.33 3.04
CA ALA A 41 16.74 9.76 3.07
C ALA A 41 15.84 10.43 2.03
N LYS A 42 14.75 11.04 2.50
CA LYS A 42 13.82 11.80 1.66
C LYS A 42 14.32 13.24 1.57
N SER A 43 14.31 13.79 0.36
CA SER A 43 14.58 15.22 0.21
C SER A 43 13.43 16.03 0.84
N PRO A 44 13.68 17.28 1.26
CA PRO A 44 12.62 18.15 1.80
C PRO A 44 11.41 18.30 0.87
N VAL A 45 11.65 18.27 -0.45
CA VAL A 45 10.58 18.32 -1.46
C VAL A 45 9.70 17.07 -1.42
N VAL A 46 10.30 15.89 -1.27
CA VAL A 46 9.57 14.62 -1.14
C VAL A 46 8.75 14.61 0.14
N HIS A 47 9.31 15.06 1.27
CA HIS A 47 8.56 15.20 2.52
C HIS A 47 7.36 16.15 2.36
N ALA A 48 7.54 17.31 1.73
CA ALA A 48 6.45 18.25 1.48
C ALA A 48 5.35 17.62 0.61
N GLN A 49 5.73 16.90 -0.45
CA GLN A 49 4.79 16.19 -1.32
C GLN A 49 4.01 15.10 -0.56
N ASP A 50 4.68 14.30 0.27
CA ASP A 50 4.05 13.28 1.10
C ASP A 50 3.04 13.90 2.08
N LEU A 51 3.40 15.00 2.75
CA LEU A 51 2.52 15.72 3.67
C LEU A 51 1.30 16.32 2.95
N CYS A 52 1.47 16.90 1.76
CA CYS A 52 0.35 17.41 0.95
C CYS A 52 -0.61 16.29 0.54
N LYS A 53 -0.07 15.17 0.04
CA LYS A 53 -0.88 13.99 -0.32
C LYS A 53 -1.58 13.43 0.91
N LEU A 54 -0.87 13.31 2.04
CA LEU A 54 -1.41 12.84 3.30
C LEU A 54 -2.52 13.74 3.83
N ALA A 55 -2.41 15.06 3.71
CA ALA A 55 -3.49 15.98 4.06
C ALA A 55 -4.72 15.79 3.14
N GLY A 56 -4.51 15.66 1.82
CA GLY A 56 -5.59 15.44 0.86
C GLY A 56 -6.32 14.11 1.05
N PHE A 57 -5.57 13.01 1.13
CA PHE A 57 -6.13 11.69 1.39
C PHE A 57 -6.66 11.56 2.81
N GLY A 58 -6.02 12.17 3.80
CA GLY A 58 -6.51 12.23 5.18
C GLY A 58 -7.86 12.92 5.27
N ALA A 59 -8.06 14.03 4.54
CA ALA A 59 -9.37 14.67 4.44
C ALA A 59 -10.41 13.74 3.78
N ALA A 60 -10.05 13.07 2.69
CA ALA A 60 -10.93 12.11 2.02
C ALA A 60 -11.29 10.93 2.94
N ILE A 61 -10.32 10.37 3.66
CA ILE A 61 -10.53 9.30 4.66
C ILE A 61 -11.43 9.80 5.78
N CYS A 62 -11.21 11.03 6.27
CA CYS A 62 -12.02 11.59 7.35
C CYS A 62 -13.51 11.66 6.95
N LEU A 63 -13.78 12.22 5.77
CA LEU A 63 -15.12 12.45 5.25
C LEU A 63 -15.79 11.14 4.80
N VAL A 64 -15.11 10.36 3.95
CA VAL A 64 -15.67 9.15 3.36
C VAL A 64 -15.69 8.01 4.37
N GLY A 65 -14.68 7.89 5.24
CA GLY A 65 -14.54 6.82 6.22
C GLY A 65 -15.46 6.95 7.45
N GLY A 66 -16.22 8.04 7.58
CA GLY A 66 -17.11 8.24 8.74
C GLY A 66 -16.36 8.56 10.02
N TYR A 67 -15.17 9.16 9.90
CA TYR A 67 -14.46 9.65 11.08
C TYR A 67 -15.11 10.89 11.65
N VAL A 68 -16.03 11.52 10.94
CA VAL A 68 -16.87 12.56 11.53
C VAL A 68 -17.62 12.00 12.76
N GLU A 69 -18.13 10.77 12.66
CA GLU A 69 -18.85 10.11 13.74
C GLU A 69 -17.93 9.33 14.68
N THR A 70 -16.88 8.70 14.15
CA THR A 70 -16.03 7.78 14.93
C THR A 70 -14.77 8.45 15.49
N PHE A 71 -14.40 9.67 15.10
CA PHE A 71 -13.16 10.26 15.59
C PHE A 71 -13.27 10.68 17.06
N SER A 72 -12.47 10.04 17.89
CA SER A 72 -12.20 10.48 19.25
C SER A 72 -10.78 11.07 19.31
N PRO A 73 -10.62 12.37 19.58
CA PRO A 73 -9.30 12.98 19.73
C PRO A 73 -8.43 12.29 20.77
N LEU A 74 -9.04 11.68 21.80
CA LEU A 74 -8.29 10.96 22.82
C LEU A 74 -7.94 9.54 22.34
N VAL A 75 -8.92 8.75 21.91
CA VAL A 75 -8.69 7.33 21.63
C VAL A 75 -8.03 7.15 20.26
N THR A 76 -8.64 7.68 19.20
CA THR A 76 -8.19 7.46 17.83
C THR A 76 -6.81 8.08 17.61
N ALA A 77 -6.59 9.32 18.07
CA ALA A 77 -5.28 9.97 17.88
C ALA A 77 -4.18 9.29 18.69
N ILE A 78 -4.38 9.00 19.98
CA ILE A 78 -3.34 8.34 20.80
C ILE A 78 -3.01 6.97 20.20
N MET A 79 -4.01 6.20 19.79
CA MET A 79 -3.77 4.91 19.15
C MET A 79 -3.00 5.04 17.84
N ALA A 80 -3.26 6.05 17.01
CA ALA A 80 -2.47 6.29 15.80
C ALA A 80 -0.98 6.57 16.11
N HIS A 81 -0.68 7.34 17.16
CA HIS A 81 0.69 7.62 17.59
C HIS A 81 1.39 6.40 18.20
N ILE A 82 0.67 5.60 19.01
CA ILE A 82 1.22 4.37 19.56
C ILE A 82 1.50 3.39 18.42
N THR A 83 0.54 3.21 17.51
CA THR A 83 0.66 2.25 16.42
C THR A 83 1.78 2.61 15.46
N ILE A 84 1.97 3.89 15.07
CA ILE A 84 3.06 4.22 14.15
C ILE A 84 4.44 3.87 14.72
N VAL A 85 4.64 4.04 16.03
CA VAL A 85 5.90 3.71 16.70
C VAL A 85 6.05 2.20 16.86
N LEU A 86 5.02 1.51 17.38
CA LEU A 86 5.06 0.06 17.57
C LEU A 86 5.21 -0.69 16.25
N TYR A 87 4.50 -0.25 15.21
CA TYR A 87 4.58 -0.87 13.89
C TYR A 87 5.95 -0.65 13.25
N ALA A 88 6.55 0.53 13.41
CA ALA A 88 7.92 0.75 12.96
C ALA A 88 8.94 -0.15 13.68
N PHE A 89 8.83 -0.30 15.00
CA PHE A 89 9.66 -1.26 15.74
C PHE A 89 9.46 -2.70 15.25
N LEU A 90 8.23 -3.06 14.90
CA LEU A 90 7.92 -4.37 14.34
C LEU A 90 8.61 -4.56 12.98
N CYS A 91 8.55 -3.57 12.08
CA CYS A 91 9.22 -3.61 10.77
C CYS A 91 10.74 -3.70 10.89
N GLU A 92 11.31 -3.06 11.91
CA GLU A 92 12.76 -3.08 12.16
C GLU A 92 13.24 -4.39 12.82
N TRP A 93 12.33 -5.19 13.36
CA TRP A 93 12.67 -6.44 14.03
C TRP A 93 13.10 -7.50 13.01
N GLU A 94 14.33 -8.01 13.15
CA GLU A 94 14.98 -8.94 12.21
C GLU A 94 14.08 -10.12 11.75
N PRO A 95 13.34 -10.84 12.62
CA PRO A 95 12.47 -11.93 12.18
C PRO A 95 11.31 -11.50 11.28
N MET A 96 10.95 -10.22 11.25
CA MET A 96 9.90 -9.67 10.38
C MET A 96 10.41 -9.26 9.00
N ARG A 97 11.73 -9.22 8.78
CA ARG A 97 12.36 -8.88 7.49
C ARG A 97 12.38 -10.10 6.57
N THR A 98 11.24 -10.71 6.37
CA THR A 98 11.08 -11.90 5.53
C THR A 98 10.03 -11.64 4.46
N ASP A 99 10.34 -11.99 3.22
CA ASP A 99 9.43 -11.79 2.09
C ASP A 99 8.16 -12.62 2.20
N LEU A 100 7.06 -12.05 1.73
CA LEU A 100 5.76 -12.72 1.68
C LEU A 100 5.75 -13.91 0.72
N SER A 101 6.55 -13.85 -0.36
CA SER A 101 6.74 -14.94 -1.32
C SER A 101 7.21 -16.24 -0.65
N ARG A 102 8.04 -16.09 0.38
CA ARG A 102 8.68 -17.18 1.13
C ARG A 102 7.93 -17.54 2.41
N TRP A 103 6.61 -17.35 2.44
CA TRP A 103 5.78 -17.57 3.64
C TRP A 103 5.89 -18.97 4.26
N ARG A 104 6.17 -19.99 3.44
CA ARG A 104 6.36 -21.37 3.94
C ARG A 104 7.63 -21.54 4.76
N SER A 105 8.63 -20.70 4.55
CA SER A 105 9.91 -20.71 5.26
C SER A 105 10.00 -19.62 6.32
N TRP A 106 8.90 -18.95 6.66
CA TRP A 106 8.90 -17.94 7.69
C TRP A 106 9.35 -18.49 9.05
N PRO A 107 10.14 -17.73 9.82
CA PRO A 107 10.47 -18.09 11.18
C PRO A 107 9.20 -18.09 12.04
N TRP A 108 9.19 -18.87 13.13
CA TRP A 108 8.00 -19.02 13.96
C TRP A 108 7.51 -17.69 14.57
N GLN A 109 8.41 -16.73 14.79
CA GLN A 109 8.08 -15.37 15.26
C GLN A 109 7.20 -14.63 14.26
N MET A 110 7.53 -14.71 12.97
CA MET A 110 6.73 -14.10 11.88
C MET A 110 5.34 -14.73 11.81
N TRP A 111 5.26 -16.07 11.93
CA TRP A 111 3.98 -16.76 12.05
C TRP A 111 3.17 -16.30 13.26
N ALA A 112 3.79 -16.12 14.43
CA ALA A 112 3.11 -15.66 15.63
C ALA A 112 2.53 -14.26 15.44
N VAL A 113 3.31 -13.33 14.87
CA VAL A 113 2.86 -11.96 14.57
C VAL A 113 1.74 -11.96 13.53
N PHE A 114 1.90 -12.74 12.45
CA PHE A 114 0.89 -12.88 11.41
C PHE A 114 -0.43 -13.43 11.96
N LEU A 115 -0.38 -14.52 12.73
CA LEU A 115 -1.56 -15.12 13.34
C LEU A 115 -2.23 -14.18 14.35
N ALA A 116 -1.44 -13.41 15.12
CA ALA A 116 -1.97 -12.39 16.02
C ALA A 116 -2.70 -11.29 15.24
N ALA A 117 -2.11 -10.80 14.14
CA ALA A 117 -2.73 -9.78 13.27
C ALA A 117 -4.03 -10.30 12.63
N VAL A 118 -4.02 -11.52 12.06
CA VAL A 118 -5.22 -12.15 11.48
C VAL A 118 -6.31 -12.31 12.54
N THR A 119 -5.96 -12.79 13.73
CA THR A 119 -6.90 -12.95 14.84
C THR A 119 -7.53 -11.61 15.22
N LEU A 120 -6.72 -10.56 15.33
CA LEU A 120 -7.19 -9.22 15.66
C LEU A 120 -8.17 -8.69 14.59
N ILE A 121 -7.85 -8.86 13.31
CA ILE A 121 -8.70 -8.46 12.17
C ILE A 121 -10.04 -9.21 12.21
N VAL A 122 -10.03 -10.52 12.46
CA VAL A 122 -11.25 -11.34 12.55
C VAL A 122 -12.11 -10.88 13.73
N LEU A 123 -11.51 -10.64 14.90
CA LEU A 123 -12.24 -10.17 16.09
C LEU A 123 -12.90 -8.80 15.84
N PHE A 124 -12.18 -7.84 15.25
CA PHE A 124 -12.78 -6.55 14.88
C PHE A 124 -13.87 -6.70 13.83
N THR A 125 -13.69 -7.57 12.84
CA THR A 125 -14.70 -7.83 11.81
C THR A 125 -15.98 -8.37 12.42
N LEU A 126 -15.90 -9.39 13.27
CA LEU A 126 -17.05 -9.97 13.95
C LEU A 126 -17.74 -8.94 14.86
N TYR A 127 -16.96 -8.13 15.59
CA TYR A 127 -17.49 -7.05 16.40
C TYR A 127 -18.28 -6.03 15.56
N HIS A 128 -17.72 -5.56 14.44
CA HIS A 128 -18.38 -4.58 13.58
C HIS A 128 -19.63 -5.15 12.91
N ILE A 129 -19.64 -6.43 12.55
CA ILE A 129 -20.84 -7.11 12.04
C ILE A 129 -21.92 -7.17 13.13
N ALA A 130 -21.56 -7.53 14.37
CA ALA A 130 -22.50 -7.59 15.48
C ALA A 130 -23.13 -6.20 15.75
N VAL A 131 -22.31 -5.14 15.80
CA VAL A 131 -22.79 -3.76 15.99
C VAL A 131 -23.63 -3.30 14.80
N ALA A 132 -23.27 -3.65 13.57
CA ALA A 132 -24.09 -3.36 12.38
C ALA A 132 -25.47 -4.02 12.48
N ILE A 133 -25.55 -5.29 12.89
CA ILE A 133 -26.82 -6.02 13.05
C ILE A 133 -27.67 -5.37 14.15
N GLU A 134 -27.06 -4.99 15.27
CA GLU A 134 -27.75 -4.33 16.38
C GLU A 134 -28.32 -2.95 15.97
N ARG A 135 -27.53 -2.14 15.26
CA ARG A 135 -27.90 -0.75 14.91
C ARG A 135 -28.77 -0.64 13.67
N TRP A 136 -28.55 -1.48 12.66
CA TRP A 136 -29.15 -1.34 11.33
C TRP A 136 -29.97 -2.58 10.90
N GLY A 137 -30.03 -3.61 11.75
CA GLY A 137 -30.64 -4.89 11.40
C GLY A 137 -29.79 -5.70 10.42
N PHE A 138 -30.22 -6.93 10.17
CA PHE A 138 -29.50 -7.86 9.30
C PHE A 138 -29.31 -7.32 7.87
N VAL A 139 -30.35 -6.73 7.27
CA VAL A 139 -30.28 -6.17 5.91
C VAL A 139 -29.28 -5.01 5.86
N GLY A 140 -29.28 -4.12 6.86
CA GLY A 140 -28.32 -3.04 6.97
C GLY A 140 -26.88 -3.55 7.09
N ALA A 141 -26.65 -4.60 7.89
CA ALA A 141 -25.34 -5.24 8.00
C ALA A 141 -24.90 -5.91 6.68
N CYS A 142 -25.80 -6.52 5.93
CA CYS A 142 -25.50 -7.07 4.61
C CYS A 142 -25.13 -5.97 3.60
N LEU A 143 -25.86 -4.86 3.57
CA LEU A 143 -25.52 -3.72 2.72
C LEU A 143 -24.18 -3.12 3.11
N TYR A 144 -23.95 -2.97 4.42
CA TYR A 144 -22.68 -2.52 4.98
C TYR A 144 -21.51 -3.37 4.46
N LEU A 145 -21.53 -4.69 4.68
CA LEU A 145 -20.52 -5.62 4.15
C LEU A 145 -20.44 -5.58 2.61
N GLY A 146 -21.59 -5.49 1.95
CA GLY A 146 -21.71 -5.40 0.51
C GLY A 146 -20.94 -4.21 -0.06
N THR A 147 -20.94 -3.05 0.60
CA THR A 147 -20.16 -1.89 0.12
C THR A 147 -18.65 -2.16 0.10
N PHE A 148 -18.11 -2.94 1.04
CA PHE A 148 -16.70 -3.32 1.06
C PHE A 148 -16.36 -4.35 -0.01
N VAL A 149 -17.21 -5.37 -0.17
CA VAL A 149 -17.00 -6.37 -1.22
C VAL A 149 -17.09 -5.72 -2.60
N CYS A 150 -18.08 -4.85 -2.82
CA CYS A 150 -18.24 -4.12 -4.07
C CYS A 150 -17.09 -3.17 -4.37
N SER A 151 -16.47 -2.54 -3.37
CA SER A 151 -15.30 -1.67 -3.61
C SER A 151 -14.07 -2.49 -4.01
N ILE A 152 -13.80 -3.64 -3.36
CA ILE A 152 -12.72 -4.58 -3.74
C ILE A 152 -12.92 -5.07 -5.16
N VAL A 153 -14.11 -5.62 -5.44
CA VAL A 153 -14.44 -6.18 -6.75
C VAL A 153 -14.42 -5.08 -7.81
N GLY A 154 -14.95 -3.90 -7.52
CA GLY A 154 -14.97 -2.76 -8.43
C GLY A 154 -13.57 -2.27 -8.80
N VAL A 155 -12.66 -2.14 -7.82
CA VAL A 155 -11.26 -1.79 -8.08
C VAL A 155 -10.58 -2.88 -8.91
N GLY A 156 -10.71 -4.16 -8.53
CA GLY A 156 -10.12 -5.28 -9.28
C GLY A 156 -10.64 -5.38 -10.71
N MET A 157 -11.95 -5.25 -10.92
CA MET A 157 -12.57 -5.25 -12.24
C MET A 157 -12.16 -4.03 -13.06
N GLY A 158 -12.07 -2.85 -12.45
CA GLY A 158 -11.58 -1.63 -13.09
C GLY A 158 -10.15 -1.79 -13.58
N THR A 159 -9.29 -2.38 -12.74
CA THR A 159 -7.90 -2.70 -13.08
C THR A 159 -7.80 -3.64 -14.28
N VAL A 160 -8.53 -4.76 -14.25
CA VAL A 160 -8.57 -5.70 -15.39
C VAL A 160 -9.16 -5.05 -16.64
N GLY A 161 -10.17 -4.19 -16.47
CA GLY A 161 -10.82 -3.45 -17.55
C GLY A 161 -9.87 -2.48 -18.25
N ILE A 162 -9.11 -1.68 -17.49
CA ILE A 162 -8.10 -0.74 -18.01
C ILE A 162 -7.01 -1.52 -18.75
N ALA A 163 -6.48 -2.59 -18.16
CA ALA A 163 -5.47 -3.41 -18.80
C ALA A 163 -5.96 -4.04 -20.11
N ARG A 164 -7.19 -4.59 -20.14
CA ARG A 164 -7.79 -5.12 -21.37
C ARG A 164 -8.02 -4.04 -22.42
N TRP A 165 -8.49 -2.86 -22.01
CA TRP A 165 -8.72 -1.74 -22.92
C TRP A 165 -7.42 -1.26 -23.57
N GLN A 166 -6.33 -1.16 -22.81
CA GLN A 166 -4.99 -0.90 -23.35
C GLN A 166 -4.57 -1.98 -24.35
N ASN A 167 -4.77 -3.27 -24.02
CA ASN A 167 -4.40 -4.41 -24.87
C ASN A 167 -5.15 -4.49 -26.19
N HIS A 168 -6.39 -4.01 -26.24
CA HIS A 168 -7.21 -3.98 -27.45
C HIS A 168 -7.04 -2.71 -28.29
N GLY A 169 -5.99 -1.90 -28.03
CA GLY A 169 -5.65 -0.74 -28.84
C GLY A 169 -6.47 0.51 -28.51
N GLY A 170 -6.94 0.64 -27.26
CA GLY A 170 -7.70 1.80 -26.78
C GLY A 170 -6.98 3.14 -26.99
N LEU A 171 -5.64 3.12 -26.99
CA LEU A 171 -4.78 4.19 -27.49
C LEU A 171 -3.96 3.62 -28.65
N ARG A 172 -4.35 3.96 -29.89
CA ARG A 172 -3.54 3.67 -31.09
C ARG A 172 -2.13 4.27 -30.88
N GLY A 173 -1.14 3.43 -30.60
CA GLY A 173 0.25 3.86 -30.43
C GLY A 173 0.97 3.31 -29.20
N VAL A 174 0.25 2.79 -28.21
CA VAL A 174 0.85 2.06 -27.08
C VAL A 174 0.70 0.57 -27.37
N GLY A 175 1.81 -0.18 -27.41
CA GLY A 175 1.81 -1.62 -27.70
C GLY A 175 0.92 -2.42 -26.74
N ARG A 176 0.68 -3.71 -27.03
CA ARG A 176 -0.01 -4.60 -26.08
C ARG A 176 0.78 -4.65 -24.78
N VAL A 177 0.08 -4.67 -23.66
CA VAL A 177 0.64 -4.72 -22.31
C VAL A 177 0.46 -6.13 -21.75
N LYS A 178 1.52 -6.71 -21.19
CA LYS A 178 1.39 -7.92 -20.38
C LYS A 178 1.13 -7.50 -18.92
N VAL A 179 0.07 -8.04 -18.31
CA VAL A 179 -0.18 -7.84 -16.87
C VAL A 179 0.46 -9.00 -16.13
N GLU A 180 1.47 -8.70 -15.31
CA GLU A 180 2.03 -9.64 -14.36
C GLU A 180 1.83 -9.09 -12.96
N ILE A 181 1.37 -9.96 -12.06
CA ILE A 181 1.35 -9.66 -10.62
C ILE A 181 2.76 -9.98 -10.16
N MET A 182 3.53 -8.95 -9.82
CA MET A 182 4.91 -9.14 -9.39
C MET A 182 4.94 -9.80 -8.02
N ASP A 183 5.88 -10.73 -7.86
CA ASP A 183 6.32 -11.20 -6.57
C ASP A 183 7.62 -10.42 -6.28
N ASP A 184 7.59 -9.48 -5.32
CA ASP A 184 8.72 -8.54 -5.06
C ASP A 184 10.02 -9.25 -4.59
N GLY A 185 10.01 -10.59 -4.47
CA GLY A 185 11.08 -11.38 -3.87
C GLY A 185 12.27 -11.74 -4.77
N ASP A 186 12.23 -11.42 -6.07
CA ASP A 186 13.29 -11.80 -7.02
C ASP A 186 13.96 -10.59 -7.68
N THR A 187 13.97 -9.43 -7.00
CA THR A 187 14.95 -8.41 -7.37
C THR A 187 16.31 -8.96 -6.93
N GLU A 188 16.98 -9.69 -7.83
CA GLU A 188 18.40 -10.01 -7.70
C GLU A 188 19.09 -8.70 -7.34
N GLU A 189 19.50 -8.57 -6.08
CA GLU A 189 20.38 -7.50 -5.64
C GLU A 189 21.55 -7.56 -6.60
N GLY A 190 21.61 -6.57 -7.50
CA GLY A 190 22.62 -6.51 -8.53
C GLY A 190 23.96 -6.66 -7.86
N GLU A 191 24.61 -7.81 -8.10
CA GLU A 191 26.03 -7.97 -7.86
C GLU A 191 26.68 -6.72 -8.45
N GLU A 192 27.33 -5.92 -7.60
CA GLU A 192 28.11 -4.78 -8.02
C GLU A 192 29.05 -5.26 -9.13
N GLU A 193 28.73 -4.88 -10.37
CA GLU A 193 29.45 -5.27 -11.56
C GLU A 193 30.84 -4.62 -11.49
N GLU A 194 31.78 -5.37 -10.89
CA GLU A 194 33.19 -5.02 -10.79
C GLU A 194 33.71 -4.72 -12.19
N SER A 195 33.99 -3.43 -12.43
CA SER A 195 34.39 -2.87 -13.71
C SER A 195 35.60 -3.61 -14.29
N ARG A 196 35.36 -4.55 -15.20
CA ARG A 196 36.43 -5.21 -15.97
C ARG A 196 36.85 -4.29 -17.13
N PRO A 197 38.17 -4.10 -17.36
CA PRO A 197 38.65 -3.30 -18.47
C PRO A 197 38.39 -4.02 -19.81
N ILE A 198 37.68 -3.32 -20.69
CA ILE A 198 37.42 -3.73 -22.08
C ILE A 198 38.77 -3.83 -22.82
N ARG A 199 39.16 -5.05 -23.21
CA ARG A 199 40.34 -5.29 -24.04
C ARG A 199 40.03 -6.27 -25.18
N GLY A 200 40.11 -5.76 -26.41
CA GLY A 200 40.44 -6.55 -27.60
C GLY A 200 39.26 -7.01 -28.45
N ALA A 201 38.83 -6.14 -29.37
CA ALA A 201 38.02 -6.52 -30.52
C ALA A 201 38.76 -7.56 -31.37
N THR A 202 38.15 -8.73 -31.56
CA THR A 202 38.54 -9.67 -32.63
C THR A 202 37.32 -9.91 -33.52
N MET A 203 37.35 -9.32 -34.71
CA MET A 203 36.33 -9.44 -35.73
C MET A 203 36.39 -10.85 -36.34
N ARG A 204 35.37 -11.69 -36.10
CA ARG A 204 35.16 -12.95 -36.82
C ARG A 204 33.88 -12.88 -37.64
N ARG A 205 34.05 -13.04 -38.94
CA ARG A 205 33.02 -13.11 -39.97
C ARG A 205 32.35 -14.50 -39.87
N TYR A 206 31.05 -14.55 -39.56
CA TYR A 206 30.24 -15.77 -39.66
C TYR A 206 29.14 -15.52 -40.69
N SER A 207 29.15 -16.29 -41.77
CA SER A 207 28.11 -16.34 -42.80
C SER A 207 27.51 -17.74 -42.77
N GLY A 208 26.26 -17.86 -42.31
CA GLY A 208 25.53 -19.13 -42.33
C GLY A 208 24.55 -19.37 -41.19
N LEU A 209 23.70 -18.39 -40.82
CA LEU A 209 22.66 -18.53 -39.79
C LEU A 209 21.36 -17.80 -40.20
N ASP A 210 20.91 -17.98 -41.43
CA ASP A 210 19.82 -17.15 -41.96
C ASP A 210 18.42 -17.76 -41.71
N ASN A 211 18.31 -18.94 -41.07
CA ASN A 211 17.01 -19.59 -40.79
C ASN A 211 16.71 -19.86 -39.29
N GLU A 212 17.70 -19.85 -38.38
CA GLU A 212 17.44 -19.92 -36.93
C GLU A 212 17.24 -18.53 -36.32
N ALA A 213 17.82 -17.50 -36.93
CA ALA A 213 17.66 -16.11 -36.52
C ALA A 213 16.19 -15.63 -36.58
N SER A 214 15.35 -16.17 -37.48
CA SER A 214 13.96 -15.71 -37.60
C SER A 214 13.04 -16.22 -36.48
N GLU A 215 13.32 -17.40 -35.90
CA GLU A 215 12.54 -17.90 -34.77
C GLU A 215 12.98 -17.23 -33.46
N GLU A 216 14.28 -17.10 -33.20
CA GLU A 216 14.80 -16.39 -32.02
C GLU A 216 14.37 -14.92 -32.02
N GLU A 217 14.45 -14.22 -33.15
CA GLU A 217 14.05 -12.81 -33.29
C GLU A 217 12.52 -12.62 -33.14
N GLU A 218 11.70 -13.63 -33.48
CA GLU A 218 10.25 -13.61 -33.23
C GLU A 218 9.90 -13.93 -31.76
N THR A 219 10.63 -14.83 -31.09
CA THR A 219 10.50 -15.04 -29.63
C THR A 219 11.00 -13.84 -28.82
N GLU A 220 12.11 -13.19 -29.21
CA GLU A 220 12.58 -11.94 -28.60
C GLU A 220 11.60 -10.79 -28.86
N ARG A 221 11.04 -10.67 -30.07
CA ARG A 221 9.98 -9.68 -30.34
C ARG A 221 8.71 -9.93 -29.54
N LYS A 222 8.35 -11.19 -29.29
CA LYS A 222 7.19 -11.54 -28.44
C LYS A 222 7.43 -11.27 -26.95
N SER A 223 8.67 -11.01 -26.53
CA SER A 223 9.05 -10.65 -25.16
C SER A 223 9.06 -9.14 -24.89
N ARG A 224 9.09 -8.28 -25.93
CA ARG A 224 9.18 -6.80 -25.82
C ARG A 224 7.90 -6.06 -25.41
N TRP A 225 6.90 -6.73 -24.84
CA TRP A 225 5.67 -6.04 -24.46
C TRP A 225 5.87 -5.31 -23.13
N PRO A 226 5.46 -4.03 -23.00
CA PRO A 226 5.49 -3.33 -21.72
C PRO A 226 4.73 -4.14 -20.66
N HIS A 227 5.37 -4.33 -19.51
CA HIS A 227 4.75 -4.97 -18.35
C HIS A 227 4.03 -3.89 -17.54
N VAL A 228 2.74 -4.09 -17.25
CA VAL A 228 2.04 -3.27 -16.26
C VAL A 228 2.13 -3.96 -14.92
N LYS A 229 2.82 -3.29 -14.00
CA LYS A 229 2.92 -3.69 -12.59
C LYS A 229 1.78 -3.03 -11.81
N ILE A 230 1.04 -3.86 -11.10
CA ILE A 230 -0.01 -3.41 -10.19
C ILE A 230 0.57 -3.47 -8.78
N HIS A 231 0.85 -2.30 -8.22
CA HIS A 231 1.19 -2.18 -6.81
C HIS A 231 -0.07 -1.79 -6.04
N VAL A 232 -0.56 -2.66 -5.16
CA VAL A 232 -1.72 -2.36 -4.32
C VAL A 232 -1.32 -1.22 -3.41
N HIS A 233 -1.91 -0.05 -3.63
CA HIS A 233 -1.52 1.14 -2.90
C HIS A 233 -2.06 1.08 -1.47
N HIS A 234 -1.31 1.64 -0.53
CA HIS A 234 -1.70 1.75 0.86
C HIS A 234 -3.13 2.31 1.00
N TRP A 235 -3.54 3.32 0.22
CA TRP A 235 -4.90 3.86 0.32
C TRP A 235 -6.01 2.85 -0.03
N GLN A 236 -5.74 1.84 -0.87
CA GLN A 236 -6.69 0.77 -1.19
C GLN A 236 -6.85 -0.16 0.02
N ILE A 237 -5.73 -0.47 0.69
CA ILE A 237 -5.73 -1.17 1.98
C ILE A 237 -6.54 -0.37 3.02
N PHE A 238 -6.41 0.96 3.05
CA PHE A 238 -7.25 1.83 3.89
C PHE A 238 -8.74 1.73 3.56
N GLY A 239 -9.09 1.66 2.28
CA GLY A 239 -10.47 1.42 1.86
C GLY A 239 -11.05 0.13 2.45
N PHE A 240 -10.24 -0.93 2.57
CA PHE A 240 -10.65 -2.19 3.19
C PHE A 240 -10.76 -2.07 4.71
N LEU A 241 -9.83 -1.36 5.33
CA LEU A 241 -9.79 -1.15 6.78
C LEU A 241 -10.82 -0.13 7.27
N ALA A 242 -11.46 0.64 6.38
CA ALA A 242 -12.59 1.52 6.70
C ALA A 242 -13.81 0.76 7.26
N LEU A 243 -13.82 -0.59 7.16
CA LEU A 243 -14.77 -1.44 7.88
C LEU A 243 -14.67 -1.26 9.40
N PHE A 244 -13.53 -0.79 9.89
CA PHE A 244 -13.27 -0.69 11.31
C PHE A 244 -13.48 0.70 11.89
N THR A 245 -14.08 1.62 11.11
CA THR A 245 -14.08 3.06 11.43
C THR A 245 -15.47 3.68 11.46
N ARG A 246 -16.53 2.87 11.50
CA ARG A 246 -17.91 3.34 11.25
C ARG A 246 -18.80 3.55 12.44
N PHE A 247 -18.48 2.94 13.58
CA PHE A 247 -19.32 3.07 14.77
C PHE A 247 -18.64 3.96 15.79
N ASP A 248 -19.42 4.87 16.38
CA ASP A 248 -19.00 5.58 17.57
C ASP A 248 -19.05 4.63 18.79
N THR A 249 -18.06 3.73 18.85
CA THR A 249 -17.81 2.82 19.96
C THR A 249 -16.31 2.75 20.20
N TRP A 250 -15.90 2.59 21.46
CA TRP A 250 -14.48 2.57 21.82
C TRP A 250 -13.64 1.53 21.03
N PRO A 251 -14.13 0.31 20.69
CA PRO A 251 -13.34 -0.63 19.89
C PRO A 251 -13.14 -0.17 18.45
N SER A 252 -14.16 0.45 17.86
CA SER A 252 -14.07 1.03 16.51
C SER A 252 -13.11 2.22 16.50
N GLN A 253 -13.18 3.09 17.50
CA GLN A 253 -12.24 4.21 17.67
C GLN A 253 -10.78 3.73 17.79
N LEU A 254 -10.56 2.64 18.52
CA LEU A 254 -9.25 2.01 18.69
C LEU A 254 -8.76 1.39 17.38
N ALA A 255 -9.60 0.59 16.72
CA ALA A 255 -9.26 -0.02 15.43
C ALA A 255 -8.95 1.06 14.39
N ALA A 256 -9.75 2.13 14.35
CA ALA A 256 -9.55 3.26 13.46
C ALA A 256 -8.21 3.98 13.70
N GLY A 257 -7.76 4.07 14.95
CA GLY A 257 -6.44 4.60 15.31
C GLY A 257 -5.30 3.68 14.87
N ILE A 258 -5.43 2.37 15.09
CA ILE A 258 -4.44 1.37 14.62
C ILE A 258 -4.28 1.46 13.10
N VAL A 259 -5.40 1.41 12.39
CA VAL A 259 -5.47 1.53 10.94
C VAL A 259 -4.72 2.80 10.50
N LEU A 260 -5.07 3.97 11.04
CA LEU A 260 -4.39 5.23 10.70
C LEU A 260 -2.90 5.24 11.02
N GLY A 261 -2.47 4.67 12.15
CA GLY A 261 -1.06 4.55 12.49
C GLY A 261 -0.28 3.76 11.44
N CYS A 262 -0.81 2.60 11.00
CA CYS A 262 -0.22 1.81 9.92
C CYS A 262 -0.21 2.59 8.58
N TYR A 263 -1.23 3.42 8.32
CA TYR A 263 -1.28 4.26 7.11
C TYR A 263 -0.09 5.19 7.03
N VAL A 264 0.06 5.95 8.11
CA VAL A 264 0.99 7.05 8.16
C VAL A 264 2.39 6.50 8.28
N HIS A 265 2.57 5.34 8.92
CA HIS A 265 3.81 4.59 8.84
C HIS A 265 4.21 4.33 7.38
N GLY A 266 3.33 3.70 6.58
CA GLY A 266 3.63 3.37 5.19
C GLY A 266 4.02 4.59 4.36
N ILE A 267 3.33 5.71 4.56
CA ILE A 267 3.65 6.97 3.88
C ILE A 267 4.94 7.59 4.42
N ALA A 268 5.16 7.58 5.73
CA ALA A 268 6.34 8.19 6.33
C ALA A 268 7.61 7.46 5.92
N ALA A 269 7.59 6.12 5.94
CA ALA A 269 8.68 5.25 5.52
C ALA A 269 8.86 5.24 3.99
N TYR A 270 7.80 4.89 3.24
CA TYR A 270 7.91 4.54 1.81
C TYR A 270 7.40 5.64 0.87
N GLY A 271 6.56 6.55 1.36
CA GLY A 271 5.94 7.60 0.54
C GLY A 271 4.76 7.07 -0.26
N TYR A 272 4.34 7.82 -1.28
CA TYR A 272 3.28 7.41 -2.20
C TYR A 272 3.86 6.91 -3.52
N ASP A 273 3.69 5.63 -3.80
CA ASP A 273 3.98 5.07 -5.12
C ASP A 273 2.85 5.34 -6.13
N SER A 274 3.13 5.17 -7.40
CA SER A 274 2.12 5.12 -8.45
C SER A 274 1.39 3.78 -8.43
N ILE A 275 0.08 3.80 -8.70
CA ILE A 275 -0.73 2.58 -8.78
C ILE A 275 -0.34 1.74 -10.01
N TRP A 276 0.09 2.45 -11.07
CA TRP A 276 0.42 1.91 -12.37
C TRP A 276 1.84 2.31 -12.71
N ILE A 277 2.76 1.34 -12.68
CA ILE A 277 4.11 1.53 -13.20
C ILE A 277 4.14 0.88 -14.58
N LEU A 278 4.34 1.72 -15.59
CA LEU A 278 4.70 1.28 -16.94
C LEU A 278 6.21 1.12 -16.95
N GLU A 279 6.69 -0.11 -16.94
CA GLU A 279 8.10 -0.34 -17.22
C GLU A 279 8.32 -0.29 -18.73
N GLU A 280 8.98 0.78 -19.16
CA GLU A 280 9.53 0.83 -20.50
C GLU A 280 10.66 -0.21 -20.57
N VAL A 281 10.57 -1.13 -21.53
CA VAL A 281 11.65 -2.07 -21.81
C VAL A 281 12.84 -1.24 -22.28
N GLN A 282 13.78 -0.99 -21.36
CA GLN A 282 14.97 -0.20 -21.64
C GLN A 282 15.82 -0.99 -22.64
N GLU A 283 15.93 -0.49 -23.88
CA GLU A 283 16.76 -1.11 -24.92
C GLU A 283 18.22 -1.15 -24.41
N ARG A 284 18.72 -2.36 -24.09
CA ARG A 284 20.14 -2.60 -23.81
C ARG A 284 20.96 -2.65 -25.09
#